data_AF-A0A7S3DZE5-F1
#
_entry.id   AF-A0A7S3DZE5-F1
#
_cell.length_a   1.000
_cell.length_b   1.000
_cell.length_c   1.000
_cell.angle_alpha   90.00
_cell.angle_beta   90.00
_cell.angle_gamma   90.00
#
_symmetry.space_group_name_H-M   'P 1'
#
loop_
_entity.id
_entity.type
_entity.pdbx_description
1 polymer ?
#
loop_
_entity_poly.entity_id
_entity_poly.type
_entity_poly.pdbx_seq_one_letter_code
_entity_poly.pdbx_strand_id
1 'polypeptide(L)'
;MAEHSTPAEPEPRDAAAVRHVLQSMGVETYEPRVVHQLLEFVYRYTSEVVQDAALYAEHAGRKSGDLTAHDARLAAKLWSQRRFAPPPPRAHIDDVASVKNATPLPGVSSTPGVRLPPTHM
;
A
#
# COMPACT_ATOMS: atom_id res chain seq x y z
N MET A 1 20.34 -15.32 41.97
CA MET A 1 20.56 -14.48 40.79
C MET A 1 19.30 -13.64 40.63
N ALA A 2 19.36 -12.37 41.02
CA ALA A 2 18.18 -11.50 41.06
C ALA A 2 17.97 -10.88 39.67
N GLU A 3 16.90 -11.28 38.99
CA GLU A 3 16.41 -10.62 37.78
C GLU A 3 16.03 -9.19 38.15
N HIS A 4 16.80 -8.22 37.65
CA HIS A 4 16.42 -6.82 37.69
C HIS A 4 15.34 -6.61 36.61
N SER A 5 14.08 -6.75 36.99
CA SER A 5 12.98 -6.20 36.21
C SER A 5 13.07 -4.67 36.31
N THR A 6 13.73 -4.04 35.34
CA THR A 6 13.64 -2.60 35.14
C THR A 6 12.16 -2.22 34.96
N PRO A 7 11.64 -1.22 35.67
CA PRO A 7 10.26 -0.79 35.49
C PRO A 7 10.09 -0.36 34.03
N ALA A 8 9.11 -0.95 33.34
CA ALA A 8 8.81 -0.62 31.96
C ALA A 8 8.57 0.89 31.86
N GLU A 9 9.41 1.60 31.10
CA GLU A 9 9.14 2.99 30.76
C GLU A 9 7.73 3.09 30.15
N PRO A 10 6.98 4.15 30.44
CA PRO A 10 5.64 4.31 29.90
C PRO A 10 5.71 4.26 28.37
N GLU A 11 5.01 3.28 27.79
CA GLU A 11 4.95 3.10 26.35
C GLU A 11 4.48 4.41 25.67
N PRO A 12 5.15 4.87 24.58
CA PRO A 12 4.72 6.05 23.85
C PRO A 12 3.26 5.92 23.41
N ARG A 13 2.50 7.02 23.52
CA ARG A 13 1.07 7.05 23.19
C ARG A 13 0.77 6.48 21.80
N ASP A 14 1.59 6.80 20.81
CA ASP A 14 1.38 6.36 19.42
C ASP A 14 1.62 4.84 19.26
N ALA A 15 2.56 4.27 20.01
CA ALA A 15 2.78 2.82 20.04
C ALA A 15 1.56 2.10 20.65
N ALA A 16 1.03 2.62 21.77
CA ALA A 16 -0.20 2.11 22.36
C ALA A 16 -1.40 2.18 21.38
N ALA A 17 -1.53 3.27 20.62
CA ALA A 17 -2.56 3.40 19.59
C ALA A 17 -2.44 2.33 18.49
N VAL A 18 -1.23 2.07 17.98
CA VAL A 18 -0.98 1.02 16.98
C VAL A 18 -1.33 -0.37 17.55
N ARG A 19 -1.01 -0.65 18.82
CA ARG A 19 -1.39 -1.90 19.48
C ARG A 19 -2.89 -2.07 19.59
N HIS A 20 -3.62 -1.01 19.94
CA HIS A 20 -5.09 -1.05 19.98
C HIS A 20 -5.71 -1.29 18.60
N VAL A 21 -5.10 -0.76 17.53
CA VAL A 21 -5.53 -1.07 16.16
C VAL A 21 -5.34 -2.55 15.88
N LEU A 22 -4.16 -3.12 16.16
CA LEU A 22 -3.88 -4.56 15.97
C LEU A 22 -4.86 -5.45 16.76
N GLN A 23 -5.15 -5.09 18.01
CA GLN A 23 -6.14 -5.78 18.85
C GLN A 23 -7.55 -5.72 18.24
N SER A 24 -7.99 -4.56 17.75
CA SER A 24 -9.31 -4.42 17.13
C SER A 24 -9.45 -5.20 15.81
N MET A 25 -8.33 -5.50 15.15
CA MET A 25 -8.28 -6.38 13.98
C MET A 25 -8.18 -7.87 14.34
N GLY A 26 -8.21 -8.24 15.63
CA GLY A 26 -8.09 -9.61 16.10
C GLY A 26 -6.65 -10.17 16.04
N VAL A 27 -5.64 -9.32 15.92
CA VAL A 27 -4.23 -9.75 15.92
C VAL A 27 -3.72 -9.79 17.36
N GLU A 28 -3.71 -10.98 17.94
CA GLU A 28 -3.31 -11.20 19.33
C GLU A 28 -1.79 -11.43 19.50
N THR A 29 -1.13 -11.98 18.49
CA THR A 29 0.30 -12.34 18.53
C THR A 29 1.04 -11.72 17.35
N TYR A 30 2.07 -10.93 17.64
CA TYR A 30 2.96 -10.31 16.66
C TYR A 30 4.33 -10.03 17.28
N GLU A 31 5.37 -9.92 16.45
CA GLU A 31 6.68 -9.50 16.93
C GLU A 31 6.66 -8.03 17.36
N PRO A 32 7.36 -7.63 18.44
CA PRO A 32 7.43 -6.24 18.88
C PRO A 32 7.85 -5.26 17.78
N ARG A 33 8.67 -5.73 16.82
CA ARG A 33 9.16 -4.93 15.68
C ARG A 33 8.04 -4.46 14.75
N VAL A 34 6.92 -5.17 14.68
CA VAL A 34 5.77 -4.79 13.85
C VAL A 34 5.23 -3.41 14.25
N VAL A 35 5.16 -3.12 15.55
CA VAL A 35 4.70 -1.82 16.04
C VAL A 35 5.60 -0.70 15.55
N HIS A 36 6.93 -0.89 15.62
CA HIS A 36 7.89 0.10 15.12
C HIS A 36 7.77 0.31 13.61
N GLN A 37 7.59 -0.76 12.84
CA GLN A 37 7.41 -0.67 11.38
C GLN A 37 6.11 0.04 11.00
N LEU A 38 5.02 -0.22 11.73
CA LEU A 38 3.75 0.46 11.51
C LEU A 38 3.84 1.94 11.90
N LEU A 39 4.54 2.28 12.99
CA LEU A 39 4.81 3.68 13.33
C LEU A 39 5.60 4.38 12.23
N GLU A 40 6.70 3.79 11.75
CA GLU A 40 7.48 4.34 10.63
C GLU A 40 6.61 4.55 9.39
N PHE A 41 5.74 3.58 9.08
CA PHE A 41 4.79 3.69 7.97
C PHE A 41 3.83 4.86 8.17
N VAL A 42 3.22 5.02 9.35
CA VAL A 42 2.27 6.10 9.65
C VAL A 42 2.95 7.46 9.54
N TYR A 43 4.16 7.62 10.11
CA TYR A 43 4.90 8.88 10.02
C TYR A 43 5.31 9.21 8.59
N ARG A 44 5.82 8.23 7.82
CA ARG A 44 6.17 8.44 6.41
C ARG A 44 4.95 8.82 5.58
N TYR A 45 3.87 8.06 5.69
CA TYR A 45 2.61 8.33 4.98
C TYR A 45 2.07 9.73 5.27
N THR A 46 1.95 10.10 6.54
CA THR A 46 1.42 11.41 6.94
C THR A 46 2.33 12.55 6.48
N SER A 47 3.66 12.38 6.57
CA SER A 47 4.62 13.38 6.10
C SER A 47 4.51 13.60 4.59
N GLU A 48 4.44 12.53 3.80
CA GLU A 48 4.28 12.61 2.33
C GLU A 48 2.95 13.30 1.96
N VAL A 49 1.85 12.93 2.60
CA VAL A 49 0.52 13.54 2.33
C VAL A 49 0.49 15.02 2.72
N VAL A 50 1.08 15.40 3.85
CA VAL A 50 1.11 16.81 4.29
C VAL A 50 2.01 17.65 3.38
N GLN A 51 3.13 17.10 2.91
CA GLN A 51 4.00 17.77 1.94
C GLN A 51 3.29 18.01 0.60
N ASP A 52 2.62 16.98 0.07
CA ASP A 52 1.83 17.11 -1.17
C ASP A 52 0.68 18.12 -0.99
N ALA A 53 0.00 18.11 0.15
CA ALA A 53 -1.06 19.07 0.45
C ALA A 53 -0.55 20.52 0.50
N ALA A 54 0.67 20.75 1.02
CA ALA A 54 1.29 22.06 1.06
C ALA A 54 1.61 22.58 -0.35
N LEU A 55 2.08 21.70 -1.23
CA LEU A 55 2.30 22.02 -2.65
C LEU A 55 0.97 22.36 -3.36
N TYR A 56 -0.13 21.68 -3.03
CA TYR A 56 -1.43 21.96 -3.62
C TYR A 56 -2.02 23.28 -3.12
N ALA A 57 -1.81 23.62 -1.85
CA ALA A 57 -2.19 24.93 -1.31
C ALA A 57 -1.41 26.07 -2.00
N GLU A 58 -0.11 25.90 -2.20
CA GLU A 58 0.73 26.85 -2.93
C GLU A 58 0.28 27.01 -4.39
N HIS A 59 -0.06 25.90 -5.06
CA HIS A 59 -0.60 25.93 -6.42
C HIS A 59 -1.95 26.68 -6.50
N ALA A 60 -2.75 26.66 -5.44
CA ALA A 60 -4.00 27.41 -5.34
C ALA A 60 -3.79 28.90 -4.97
N GLY A 61 -2.54 29.39 -4.91
CA GLY A 61 -2.20 30.76 -4.55
C GLY A 61 -2.30 31.07 -3.05
N ARG A 62 -2.48 30.04 -2.21
CA ARG A 62 -2.42 30.17 -0.75
C ARG A 62 -0.99 29.97 -0.25
N LYS A 63 -0.69 30.42 0.96
CA LYS A 63 0.60 30.13 1.60
C LYS A 63 0.65 28.64 1.96
N SER A 64 1.82 28.01 1.87
CA SER A 64 1.99 26.57 2.16
C SER A 64 1.58 26.17 3.59
N GLY A 65 1.49 27.13 4.53
CA GLY A 65 1.00 26.91 5.89
C GLY A 65 -0.53 27.03 6.07
N ASP A 66 -1.26 27.51 5.07
CA ASP A 66 -2.73 27.64 5.08
C ASP A 66 -3.38 26.38 4.46
N LEU A 67 -3.14 25.24 5.10
CA LEU A 67 -3.61 23.93 4.66
C LEU A 67 -5.10 23.77 4.96
N THR A 68 -5.88 23.41 3.94
CA THR A 68 -7.29 23.07 4.12
C THR A 68 -7.50 21.56 4.13
N ALA A 69 -8.63 21.13 4.72
CA ALA A 69 -9.04 19.73 4.64
C ALA A 69 -9.31 19.25 3.20
N HIS A 70 -9.48 20.15 2.23
CA HIS A 70 -9.60 19.78 0.82
C HIS A 70 -8.25 19.34 0.24
N ASP A 71 -7.18 20.08 0.53
CA ASP A 71 -5.82 19.77 0.06
C ASP A 71 -5.35 18.42 0.59
N ALA A 72 -5.56 18.16 1.88
CA ALA A 72 -5.20 16.88 2.50
C ALA A 72 -5.99 15.71 1.90
N ARG A 73 -7.28 15.90 1.59
CA ARG A 73 -8.11 14.88 0.93
C ARG A 73 -7.65 14.62 -0.51
N LEU A 74 -7.28 15.66 -1.24
CA LEU A 74 -6.74 15.54 -2.58
C LEU A 74 -5.39 14.79 -2.56
N ALA A 75 -4.48 15.17 -1.65
CA ALA A 75 -3.18 14.53 -1.47
C ALA A 75 -3.32 13.05 -1.10
N ALA A 76 -4.16 12.72 -0.12
CA ALA A 76 -4.40 11.33 0.28
C ALA A 76 -4.98 10.49 -0.88
N LYS A 77 -5.91 11.05 -1.66
CA LYS A 77 -6.49 10.37 -2.83
C LYS A 77 -5.44 10.08 -3.89
N LEU A 78 -4.64 11.08 -4.26
CA LEU A 78 -3.61 10.93 -5.29
C LEU A 78 -2.48 9.99 -4.83
N TRP A 79 -2.09 10.06 -3.56
CA TRP A 79 -1.13 9.13 -2.97
C TRP A 79 -1.61 7.68 -3.10
N SER A 80 -2.88 7.42 -2.74
CA SER A 80 -3.48 6.08 -2.85
C SER A 80 -3.51 5.59 -4.29
N GLN A 81 -3.89 6.44 -5.25
CA GLN A 81 -3.93 6.09 -6.67
C GLN A 81 -2.54 5.80 -7.27
N ARG A 82 -1.49 6.47 -6.79
CA ARG A 82 -0.10 6.23 -7.26
C ARG A 82 0.45 4.92 -6.71
N ARG A 83 0.05 4.54 -5.50
CA ARG A 83 0.64 3.40 -4.78
C ARG A 83 -0.18 2.12 -4.87
N PHE A 84 -1.48 2.24 -5.09
CA PHE A 84 -2.41 1.13 -5.24
C PHE A 84 -3.13 1.28 -6.57
N ALA A 85 -2.92 0.31 -7.46
CA ALA A 85 -3.84 0.10 -8.58
C ALA A 85 -5.01 -0.73 -8.05
N PRO A 86 -6.25 -0.20 -8.01
CA PRO A 86 -7.40 -1.05 -7.72
C PRO A 86 -7.46 -2.16 -8.79
N PRO A 87 -7.89 -3.38 -8.41
CA PRO A 87 -8.08 -4.43 -9.41
C PRO A 87 -9.04 -3.92 -10.48
N PRO A 88 -8.74 -4.14 -11.77
CA PRO A 88 -9.60 -3.67 -12.86
C PRO A 88 -11.00 -4.27 -12.70
N PRO A 89 -12.06 -3.53 -13.09
CA PRO A 89 -13.42 -4.03 -13.02
C PRO A 89 -13.57 -5.35 -13.79
N ARG A 90 -14.41 -6.26 -13.27
CA ARG A 90 -14.64 -7.57 -13.89
C ARG A 90 -15.07 -7.48 -15.35
N ALA A 91 -15.93 -6.52 -15.70
CA ALA A 91 -16.34 -6.28 -17.08
C ALA A 91 -15.14 -6.04 -18.02
N HIS A 92 -14.12 -5.31 -17.57
CA HIS A 92 -12.90 -5.08 -18.34
C HIS A 92 -12.11 -6.37 -18.54
N ILE A 93 -12.06 -7.24 -17.52
CA ILE A 93 -11.43 -8.56 -17.62
C ILE A 93 -12.18 -9.43 -18.62
N ASP A 94 -13.52 -9.42 -18.59
CA ASP A 94 -14.37 -10.17 -19.50
C ASP A 94 -14.20 -9.70 -20.96
N ASP A 95 -14.10 -8.39 -21.20
CA ASP A 95 -13.81 -7.81 -22.52
C ASP A 95 -12.46 -8.31 -23.04
N VAL A 96 -11.40 -8.19 -22.22
CA VAL A 96 -10.05 -8.67 -22.57
C VAL A 96 -10.06 -10.17 -22.83
N ALA A 97 -10.77 -10.94 -22.00
CA ALA A 97 -10.92 -12.38 -22.17
C ALA A 97 -11.63 -12.73 -23.47
N SER A 98 -12.71 -12.03 -23.85
CA SER A 98 -13.42 -12.28 -25.10
C SER A 98 -12.52 -12.10 -26.33
N VAL A 99 -11.70 -11.04 -26.35
CA VAL A 99 -10.76 -10.75 -27.44
C VAL A 99 -9.66 -11.80 -27.50
N LYS A 100 -9.09 -12.19 -26.36
CA LYS A 100 -8.02 -13.19 -26.32
C LYS A 100 -8.51 -14.59 -26.65
N ASN A 101 -9.67 -14.98 -26.13
CA ASN A 101 -10.26 -16.29 -26.34
C ASN A 101 -10.84 -16.48 -27.75
N ALA A 102 -10.99 -15.40 -28.53
CA ALA A 102 -11.36 -15.49 -29.94
C ALA A 102 -10.24 -16.09 -30.82
N THR A 103 -8.98 -16.05 -30.36
CA THR A 103 -7.87 -16.67 -31.08
C THR A 103 -7.79 -18.16 -30.72
N PRO A 104 -7.96 -19.09 -31.68
CA PRO A 104 -7.90 -20.52 -31.39
C PRO A 104 -6.50 -20.92 -30.93
N LEU A 105 -6.43 -21.96 -30.09
CA LEU A 105 -5.18 -22.49 -29.60
C LEU A 105 -4.30 -23.01 -30.76
N PRO A 106 -2.97 -22.79 -30.72
CA PRO A 106 -2.05 -23.41 -31.68
C PRO A 106 -2.15 -24.93 -31.62
N GLY A 107 -1.98 -25.59 -32.77
CA GLY A 107 -2.00 -27.04 -32.84
C GLY A 107 -0.98 -27.69 -31.90
N VAL A 108 -1.40 -28.70 -31.15
CA VAL A 108 -0.52 -29.43 -30.24
C VAL A 108 0.44 -30.29 -31.07
N SER A 109 1.73 -30.26 -30.72
CA SER A 109 2.77 -31.07 -31.35
C SER A 109 2.69 -32.52 -30.87
N SER A 110 2.74 -33.49 -31.77
CA SER A 110 2.77 -34.92 -31.40
C SER A 110 4.10 -35.37 -30.80
N THR A 111 5.15 -34.54 -30.89
CA THR A 111 6.45 -34.82 -30.28
C THR A 111 6.37 -34.68 -28.75
N PRO A 112 6.70 -35.72 -27.98
CA PRO A 112 6.79 -35.61 -26.53
C PRO A 112 7.91 -34.62 -26.17
N GLY A 113 7.58 -33.56 -25.43
CA GLY A 113 8.56 -32.60 -24.94
C GLY A 113 8.06 -31.15 -24.86
N VAL A 114 8.85 -30.28 -24.24
CA VAL A 114 8.57 -28.84 -24.12
C VAL A 114 9.01 -28.13 -25.40
N ARG A 115 8.13 -27.32 -26.00
CA ARG A 115 8.51 -26.44 -27.11
C ARG A 115 9.12 -25.16 -26.57
N LEU A 116 10.39 -24.93 -26.91
CA LEU A 116 11.06 -23.66 -26.65
C LEU A 116 10.61 -22.62 -27.70
N PRO A 117 10.44 -21.34 -27.31
CA PRO A 117 10.30 -20.26 -28.28
C PRO A 117 11.54 -20.18 -29.18
N PRO A 118 11.40 -19.69 -30.43
CA PRO A 118 12.53 -19.55 -31.35
C PRO A 118 13.60 -18.62 -30.76
N THR A 119 14.88 -18.95 -30.98
CA THR A 119 16.02 -18.23 -30.39
C THR A 119 16.36 -16.90 -31.08
N HIS A 120 15.68 -16.57 -32.19
CA HIS A 120 15.87 -15.31 -32.93
C HIS A 120 14.51 -14.74 -33.37
N MET A 121 14.37 -13.42 -33.31
CA MET A 121 13.36 -12.62 -34.01
C MET A 121 13.88 -12.21 -35.38
#